data_AF-A0A964YR49-F1
#
_entry.id   AF-A0A964YR49-F1
#
_cell.length_a   1.000
_cell.length_b   1.000
_cell.length_c   1.000
_cell.angle_alpha   90.00
_cell.angle_beta   90.00
_cell.angle_gamma   90.00
#
_symmetry.space_group_name_H-M   'P 1'
#
loop_
_entity.id
_entity.type
_entity.pdbx_description
1 polymer ?
#
loop_
_entity_poly.entity_id
_entity_poly.type
_entity_poly.pdbx_seq_one_letter_code
_entity_poly.pdbx_strand_id
1 'polypeptide(L)'
;MKTFTTLLLVFVCLTTKAQNLQFSQALLFNGTAVQTVPAGKVWKIEHQAQSYSSSGSGLHASLVINGINWFLNGTSGSLPSGAIWLPAGATVAGWGQYTNYNILEFTIVP
;
A
#
# COMPACT_ATOMS: atom_id res chain seq x y z
N MET A 1 1.21 -5.59 -45.50
CA MET A 1 1.80 -5.86 -44.17
C MET A 1 1.72 -4.64 -43.24
N LYS A 2 2.19 -3.46 -43.66
CA LYS A 2 2.17 -2.22 -42.83
C LYS A 2 0.78 -1.86 -42.27
N THR A 3 -0.26 -1.90 -43.12
CA THR A 3 -1.65 -1.63 -42.73
C THR A 3 -2.23 -2.63 -41.73
N PHE A 4 -1.85 -3.90 -41.82
CA PHE A 4 -2.29 -4.94 -40.88
C PHE A 4 -1.66 -4.72 -39.50
N THR A 5 -0.37 -4.38 -39.46
CA THR A 5 0.34 -4.04 -38.21
C THR A 5 -0.25 -2.79 -37.55
N THR A 6 -0.61 -1.75 -38.33
CA THR A 6 -1.25 -0.54 -37.79
C THR A 6 -2.62 -0.83 -37.19
N LEU A 7 -3.44 -1.66 -37.86
CA LEU A 7 -4.78 -2.02 -37.38
C LEU A 7 -4.71 -2.83 -36.07
N LEU A 8 -3.73 -3.75 -35.98
CA LEU A 8 -3.49 -4.53 -34.76
C LEU A 8 -3.11 -3.62 -33.58
N LEU A 9 -2.27 -2.61 -33.81
CA LEU A 9 -1.83 -1.69 -32.76
C LEU A 9 -2.97 -0.81 -32.24
N VAL A 10 -3.86 -0.35 -33.13
CA VAL A 10 -5.05 0.42 -32.76
C VAL A 10 -6.04 -0.43 -31.96
N PHE A 11 -6.22 -1.70 -32.34
CA PHE A 11 -7.11 -2.61 -31.63
C PHE A 11 -6.61 -2.90 -30.20
N VAL A 12 -5.30 -3.06 -30.00
CA VAL A 12 -4.70 -3.24 -28.66
C VAL A 12 -4.93 -2.00 -27.79
N CYS A 13 -4.74 -0.79 -28.33
CA CYS A 13 -4.98 0.46 -27.59
C CYS A 13 -6.44 0.67 -27.18
N LEU A 14 -7.41 0.09 -27.90
CA LEU A 14 -8.84 0.17 -27.55
C LEU A 14 -9.23 -0.78 -26.41
N THR A 15 -8.39 -1.75 -26.07
CA THR A 15 -8.66 -2.73 -25.01
C THR A 15 -8.14 -2.32 -23.63
N THR A 16 -7.30 -1.28 -23.55
CA THR A 16 -6.83 -0.76 -22.26
C THR A 16 -7.90 0.10 -21.63
N LYS A 17 -8.77 -0.49 -20.81
CA LYS A 17 -9.62 0.29 -19.91
C LYS A 17 -8.76 0.85 -18.79
N ALA A 18 -8.80 2.17 -18.61
CA ALA A 18 -8.26 2.79 -17.41
C ALA A 18 -9.09 2.29 -16.22
N GLN A 19 -8.46 1.60 -15.28
CA GLN A 19 -9.13 1.17 -14.06
C GLN A 19 -9.32 2.36 -13.14
N ASN A 20 -10.56 2.60 -12.72
CA ASN A 20 -10.87 3.65 -11.78
C ASN A 20 -10.84 3.09 -10.36
N LEU A 21 -10.31 3.87 -9.41
CA LEU A 21 -10.37 3.54 -7.99
C LEU A 21 -11.55 4.29 -7.37
N GLN A 22 -12.52 3.55 -6.83
CA GLN A 22 -13.62 4.11 -6.07
C GLN A 22 -13.37 3.92 -4.58
N PHE A 23 -13.33 5.01 -3.82
CA PHE A 23 -13.24 4.95 -2.36
C PHE A 23 -14.34 4.05 -1.79
N SER A 24 -13.96 3.11 -0.93
CA SER A 24 -14.88 2.18 -0.27
C SER A 24 -15.11 2.58 1.17
N GLN A 25 -14.04 2.65 1.96
CA GLN A 25 -14.10 2.93 3.39
C GLN A 25 -12.71 3.29 3.95
N ALA A 26 -12.71 3.88 5.14
CA ALA A 26 -11.51 3.98 5.96
C ALA A 26 -11.51 2.85 7.00
N LEU A 27 -10.39 2.15 7.12
CA LEU A 27 -10.17 1.09 8.09
C LEU A 27 -9.19 1.59 9.15
N LEU A 28 -9.53 1.36 10.42
CA LEU A 28 -8.59 1.49 11.50
C LEU A 28 -7.88 0.15 11.70
N PHE A 29 -6.60 0.11 11.35
CA PHE A 29 -5.77 -1.05 11.62
C PHE A 29 -5.24 -0.95 13.05
N ASN A 30 -5.61 -1.90 13.91
CA ASN A 30 -5.22 -1.94 15.31
C ASN A 30 -4.62 -3.32 15.64
N GLY A 31 -3.30 -3.44 15.57
CA GLY A 31 -2.57 -4.52 16.22
C GLY A 31 -1.66 -5.37 15.33
N THR A 32 -1.22 -6.51 15.88
CA THR A 32 -0.22 -7.42 15.30
C THR A 32 -0.80 -8.46 14.35
N ALA A 33 -2.12 -8.57 14.25
CA ALA A 33 -2.77 -9.53 13.39
C ALA A 33 -2.51 -9.21 11.91
N VAL A 34 -2.13 -10.24 11.15
CA VAL A 34 -1.94 -10.11 9.70
C VAL A 34 -3.29 -9.92 9.03
N GLN A 35 -3.43 -8.82 8.30
CA GLN A 35 -4.56 -8.56 7.41
C GLN A 35 -4.11 -8.68 5.95
N THR A 36 -5.04 -9.03 5.07
CA THR A 36 -4.78 -9.20 3.64
C THR A 36 -5.70 -8.27 2.85
N VAL A 37 -5.16 -7.59 1.85
CA VAL A 37 -5.96 -6.76 0.94
C VAL A 37 -6.91 -7.69 0.17
N PRO A 38 -8.24 -7.52 0.27
CA PRO A 38 -9.20 -8.40 -0.39
C PRO A 38 -9.08 -8.37 -1.93
N ALA A 39 -9.57 -9.42 -2.58
CA ALA A 39 -9.67 -9.44 -4.04
C ALA A 39 -10.55 -8.28 -4.56
N GLY A 40 -10.12 -7.64 -5.65
CA GLY A 40 -10.82 -6.48 -6.22
C GLY A 40 -10.66 -5.19 -5.41
N LYS A 41 -9.80 -5.18 -4.37
CA LYS A 41 -9.50 -4.01 -3.56
C LYS A 41 -8.04 -3.56 -3.73
N VAL A 42 -7.82 -2.29 -3.42
CA VAL A 42 -6.50 -1.69 -3.24
C VAL A 42 -6.53 -0.91 -1.94
N TRP A 43 -5.47 -1.03 -1.14
CA TRP A 43 -5.33 -0.25 0.09
C TRP A 43 -4.31 0.86 -0.09
N LYS A 44 -4.58 2.02 0.51
CA LYS A 44 -3.63 3.11 0.67
C LYS A 44 -3.41 3.34 2.15
N ILE A 45 -2.17 3.22 2.59
CA ILE A 45 -1.77 3.53 3.96
C ILE A 45 -1.14 4.92 3.94
N GLU A 46 -1.76 5.85 4.64
CA GLU A 46 -1.17 7.15 4.90
C GLU A 46 -0.31 7.03 6.17
N HIS A 47 0.96 7.38 6.04
CA HIS A 47 1.84 7.44 7.19
C HIS A 47 2.68 8.71 7.15
N GLN A 48 2.90 9.27 8.33
CA GLN A 48 3.90 10.29 8.53
C GLN A 48 5.10 9.61 9.18
N ALA A 49 6.26 9.70 8.52
CA ALA A 49 7.50 9.27 9.16
C ALA A 49 7.77 10.24 10.32
N GLN A 50 7.72 9.75 11.55
CA GLN A 50 8.03 10.57 12.72
C GLN A 50 9.53 10.45 12.99
N SER A 51 10.25 11.57 13.06
CA SER A 51 11.62 11.57 13.55
C SER A 51 11.57 11.33 15.05
N TYR A 52 11.79 10.10 15.48
CA TYR A 52 11.94 9.80 16.90
C TYR A 52 13.40 10.00 17.30
N SER A 53 13.67 11.07 18.04
CA SER A 53 14.95 11.27 18.72
C SER A 53 14.88 10.60 20.08
N SER A 54 15.20 9.30 20.17
CA SER A 54 15.49 8.71 21.48
C SER A 54 16.93 8.22 21.54
N SER A 55 17.72 8.92 22.35
CA SER A 55 19.01 8.50 22.87
C SER A 55 18.90 7.28 23.83
N GLY A 56 17.86 6.45 23.68
CA GLY A 56 17.61 5.28 24.52
C GLY A 56 16.42 4.45 24.01
N SER A 57 16.65 3.14 23.92
CA SER A 57 15.70 2.04 23.63
C SER A 57 14.84 2.16 22.36
N GLY A 58 15.34 1.58 21.25
CA GLY A 58 14.74 0.62 20.29
C GLY A 58 13.23 0.49 20.04
N LEU A 59 12.39 1.44 20.42
CA LEU A 59 10.95 1.39 20.20
C LEU A 59 10.63 2.00 18.83
N HIS A 60 10.43 1.13 17.84
CA HIS A 60 10.11 1.55 16.49
C HIS A 60 8.67 1.17 16.14
N ALA A 61 7.88 2.15 15.71
CA ALA A 61 6.65 1.86 14.97
C ALA A 61 7.06 1.22 13.64
N SER A 62 6.58 0.02 13.37
CA SER A 62 6.91 -0.69 12.14
C SER A 62 5.70 -1.37 11.53
N LEU A 63 5.73 -1.40 10.21
CA LEU A 63 4.73 -2.05 9.39
C LEU A 63 5.38 -3.29 8.77
N VAL A 64 4.75 -4.44 8.91
CA VAL A 64 5.19 -5.66 8.23
C VAL A 64 4.36 -5.82 6.97
N ILE A 65 4.98 -5.64 5.81
CA ILE A 65 4.32 -5.79 4.51
C ILE A 65 4.86 -7.06 3.86
N ASN A 66 3.98 -8.02 3.53
CA ASN A 66 4.39 -9.31 2.95
C ASN A 66 5.50 -10.03 3.76
N GLY A 67 5.47 -9.89 5.08
CA GLY A 67 6.49 -10.47 5.98
C GLY A 67 7.79 -9.66 6.12
N ILE A 68 7.94 -8.56 5.39
CA ILE A 68 9.11 -7.67 5.48
C ILE A 68 8.80 -6.54 6.46
N ASN A 69 9.65 -6.37 7.48
CA ASN A 69 9.51 -5.29 8.46
C ASN A 69 10.05 -3.97 7.88
N TRP A 70 9.22 -2.93 7.95
CA TRP A 70 9.54 -1.58 7.53
C TRP A 70 9.41 -0.62 8.71
N PHE A 71 10.49 0.09 9.01
CA PHE A 71 10.48 1.09 10.06
C PHE A 71 9.86 2.40 9.56
N LEU A 72 9.02 3.03 10.38
CA LEU A 72 8.39 4.32 10.06
C LEU A 72 9.17 5.52 10.63
N ASN A 73 10.35 5.29 11.23
CA ASN A 73 11.25 6.31 11.77
C ASN A 73 12.37 6.60 10.78
N GLY A 74 12.77 7.84 10.50
CA GLY A 74 13.74 8.21 9.44
C GLY A 74 15.22 7.72 9.53
N THR A 75 15.50 6.54 10.08
CA THR A 75 16.82 5.87 10.02
C THR A 75 17.01 5.05 8.73
N SER A 76 18.18 4.44 8.54
CA SER A 76 18.41 3.50 7.42
C SER A 76 17.43 2.31 7.47
N GLY A 77 16.81 1.98 6.33
CA GLY A 77 15.82 0.89 6.23
C GLY A 77 14.37 1.32 6.43
N SER A 78 14.12 2.64 6.47
CA SER A 78 12.82 3.20 6.78
C SER A 78 12.04 3.65 5.57
N LEU A 79 10.72 3.61 5.68
CA LEU A 79 9.83 4.11 4.64
C LEU A 79 9.90 5.64 4.60
N PRO A 80 10.04 6.24 3.40
CA PRO A 80 9.88 7.69 3.25
C PRO A 80 8.43 8.05 3.56
N SER A 81 8.24 9.20 4.22
CA SER A 81 6.90 9.72 4.52
C SER A 81 6.05 9.78 3.24
N GLY A 82 4.81 9.31 3.31
CA GLY A 82 3.89 9.37 2.19
C GLY A 82 2.91 8.20 2.10
N ALA A 83 2.28 8.07 0.94
CA ALA A 83 1.30 7.03 0.70
C ALA A 83 1.97 5.71 0.29
N ILE A 84 1.58 4.62 0.95
CA ILE A 84 1.94 3.26 0.54
C ILE A 84 0.70 2.62 -0.09
N TRP A 85 0.83 2.18 -1.33
CA TRP A 85 -0.24 1.50 -2.05
C TRP A 85 -0.01 0.00 -2.03
N LEU A 86 -0.99 -0.75 -1.54
CA LEU A 86 -0.94 -2.20 -1.44
C LEU A 86 -1.96 -2.83 -2.40
N PRO A 87 -1.51 -3.70 -3.33
CA PRO A 87 -2.41 -4.42 -4.23
C PRO A 87 -3.16 -5.54 -3.51
N ALA A 88 -4.21 -6.06 -4.15
CA ALA A 88 -4.91 -7.27 -3.71
C ALA A 88 -3.93 -8.42 -3.41
N GLY A 89 -4.16 -9.13 -2.30
CA GLY A 89 -3.30 -10.22 -1.84
C GLY A 89 -2.06 -9.80 -1.06
N ALA A 90 -1.70 -8.51 -1.03
CA ALA A 90 -0.65 -8.04 -0.13
C ALA A 90 -1.11 -8.19 1.33
N THR A 91 -0.17 -8.50 2.22
CA THR A 91 -0.43 -8.64 3.65
C THR A 91 0.19 -7.49 4.42
N VAL A 92 -0.49 -7.08 5.49
CA VAL A 92 -0.04 -6.04 6.40
C VAL A 92 -0.21 -6.49 7.85
N ALA A 93 0.79 -6.24 8.69
CA ALA A 93 0.69 -6.41 10.13
C ALA A 93 1.40 -5.27 10.86
N GLY A 94 0.94 -4.94 12.06
CA GLY A 94 1.67 -4.03 12.96
C GLY A 94 2.76 -4.78 13.71
N TRP A 95 3.88 -4.13 13.97
CA TRP A 95 4.89 -4.64 14.89
C TRP A 95 5.46 -3.50 15.74
N GLY A 96 5.49 -3.71 17.06
CA GLY A 96 5.92 -2.70 18.06
C GLY A 96 4.77 -2.09 18.86
N GLN A 97 5.05 -1.01 19.60
CA GLN A 97 4.14 -0.41 20.59
C GLN A 97 3.15 0.64 20.02
N TYR A 98 3.30 1.03 18.75
CA TYR A 98 2.46 2.04 18.10
C TYR A 98 2.04 1.57 16.70
N THR A 99 0.93 0.84 16.61
CA THR A 99 0.48 0.20 15.35
C THR A 99 -0.96 0.56 15.00
N ASN A 100 -1.37 1.79 15.28
CA ASN A 100 -2.63 2.32 14.78
C ASN A 100 -2.37 3.02 13.45
N TYR A 101 -2.87 2.44 12.36
CA TYR A 101 -2.73 3.01 11.02
C TYR A 101 -4.11 3.25 10.41
N ASN A 102 -4.24 4.36 9.69
CA ASN A 102 -5.41 4.63 8.87
C ASN A 102 -5.17 4.06 7.48
N ILE A 103 -6.03 3.15 7.05
CA ILE A 103 -6.01 2.57 5.72
C ILE A 103 -7.22 3.07 4.96
N LEU A 104 -7.01 3.62 3.77
CA LEU A 104 -8.08 3.93 2.83
C LEU A 104 -8.22 2.76 1.87
N GLU A 105 -9.39 2.11 1.87
CA GLU A 105 -9.70 1.02 0.95
C GLU A 105 -10.43 1.55 -0.29
N PHE A 106 -10.00 1.08 -1.46
CA PHE A 106 -10.58 1.37 -2.75
C PHE A 106 -11.06 0.10 -3.43
N THR A 107 -12.15 0.20 -4.18
CA THR A 107 -12.63 -0.83 -5.11
C THR A 107 -12.06 -0.55 -6.48
N ILE A 108 -11.52 -1.58 -7.13
CA ILE A 108 -11.10 -1.52 -8.53
C ILE A 108 -12.37 -1.61 -9.39
N VAL A 109 -12.64 -0.54 -10.15
CA VAL A 109 -13.78 -0.47 -11.07
C VAL A 109 -13.26 -0.63 -12.52
N PRO A 110 -13.85 -1.53 -13.33
CA PRO A 110 -13.46 -1.76 -14.73
C PRO A 110 -13.60 -0.55 -15.65
#